data_AF-A0A8T0DQJ5-F1
#
_entry.id   AF-A0A8T0DQJ5-F1
#
_cell.length_a   1.000
_cell.length_b   1.000
_cell.length_c   1.000
_cell.angle_alpha   90.00
_cell.angle_beta   90.00
_cell.angle_gamma   90.00
#
_symmetry.space_group_name_H-M   'P 1'
#
loop_
_entity.id
_entity.type
_entity.pdbx_description
1 polymer ?
#
loop_
_entity_poly.entity_id
_entity_poly.type
_entity_poly.pdbx_seq_one_letter_code
_entity_poly.pdbx_strand_id
1 'polypeptide(L)'
;MTMVMFYHKCVTFVTTQIVLTFYSGFSANSWFTSIHFTLYNLTFTSLTNLLFGFFEKHLTDEQLLQHPRLYRLTVQHANLRVWYIFLWILDGVWQGLVIFYSVYFFLAGNEGHMSAIFLTLDASPRNQFDFTLCGCACLVYVIISVNIRTMLHTRDFNVLFIVGLVITAVGNLAILMIIQLFVQPWHGEFYSYIKLAQSPTFWLTLPITLLMAGLPGLIWRIYSDYWWKDQMRRASKNSAAPCVSINHEIT
;
A
#
# COMPACT_ATOMS: atom_id res chain seq x y z
N MET A 1 3.49 14.01 4.58
CA MET A 1 3.36 12.87 3.63
C MET A 1 3.46 11.53 4.34
N THR A 2 4.51 11.29 5.13
CA THR A 2 4.66 10.07 5.98
C THR A 2 3.44 9.77 6.86
N MET A 3 2.87 10.78 7.51
CA MET A 3 1.66 10.62 8.35
C MET A 3 0.46 10.08 7.57
N VAL A 4 0.16 10.60 6.38
CA VAL A 4 -1.00 10.12 5.58
C VAL A 4 -0.79 8.70 5.05
N MET A 5 0.44 8.32 4.72
CA MET A 5 0.79 6.93 4.40
C MET A 5 0.59 5.99 5.59
N PHE A 6 0.95 6.47 6.80
CA PHE A 6 0.73 5.73 8.03
C PHE A 6 -0.76 5.49 8.30
N TYR A 7 -1.63 6.48 8.07
CA TYR A 7 -3.07 6.27 8.20
C TYR A 7 -3.60 5.29 7.16
N HIS A 8 -3.23 5.48 5.89
CA HIS A 8 -3.67 4.63 4.80
C HIS A 8 -3.36 3.14 5.08
N LYS A 9 -2.12 2.79 5.46
CA LYS A 9 -1.74 1.38 5.72
C LYS A 9 -2.56 0.73 6.85
N CYS A 10 -2.89 1.52 7.88
CA CYS A 10 -3.62 1.04 9.06
C CYS A 10 -5.08 0.87 8.70
N VAL A 11 -5.65 1.81 7.93
CA VAL A 11 -7.01 1.73 7.42
C VAL A 11 -7.18 0.55 6.48
N THR A 12 -6.24 0.30 5.56
CA THR A 12 -6.27 -0.88 4.67
C THR A 12 -6.39 -2.17 5.49
N PHE A 13 -5.57 -2.33 6.52
CA PHE A 13 -5.53 -3.53 7.36
C PHE A 13 -6.77 -3.68 8.26
N VAL A 14 -7.24 -2.58 8.86
CA VAL A 14 -8.46 -2.61 9.68
C VAL A 14 -9.69 -2.88 8.81
N THR A 15 -9.74 -2.34 7.59
CA THR A 15 -10.85 -2.54 6.66
C THR A 15 -11.02 -4.02 6.31
N THR A 16 -9.94 -4.77 6.07
CA THR A 16 -10.07 -6.21 5.77
C THR A 16 -10.71 -6.98 6.93
N GLN A 17 -10.41 -6.62 8.17
CA GLN A 17 -11.01 -7.23 9.37
C GLN A 17 -12.47 -6.83 9.56
N ILE A 18 -12.80 -5.56 9.33
CA ILE A 18 -14.18 -5.07 9.41
C ILE A 18 -15.04 -5.83 8.41
N VAL A 19 -14.60 -5.95 7.15
CA VAL A 19 -15.33 -6.64 6.09
C VAL A 19 -15.53 -8.11 6.44
N LEU A 20 -14.50 -8.79 6.96
CA LEU A 20 -14.62 -10.16 7.46
C LEU A 20 -15.66 -10.29 8.58
N THR A 21 -15.67 -9.35 9.51
CA THR A 21 -16.61 -9.35 10.65
C THR A 21 -18.05 -9.20 10.17
N PHE A 22 -18.28 -8.37 9.14
CA PHE A 22 -19.57 -8.25 8.48
C PHE A 22 -20.00 -9.57 7.80
N TYR A 23 -19.12 -10.22 7.05
CA TYR A 23 -19.44 -11.48 6.35
C TYR A 23 -19.63 -12.68 7.30
N SER A 24 -18.99 -12.67 8.48
CA SER A 24 -19.14 -13.71 9.50
C SER A 24 -20.33 -13.50 10.44
N GLY A 25 -21.20 -12.53 10.16
CA GLY A 25 -22.39 -12.23 10.98
C GLY A 25 -22.05 -11.72 12.38
N PHE A 26 -20.93 -11.01 12.54
CA PHE A 26 -20.38 -10.54 13.82
C PHE A 26 -19.93 -11.66 14.77
N SER A 27 -19.68 -12.87 14.28
CA SER A 27 -19.28 -14.03 15.10
C SER A 27 -17.85 -13.97 15.67
N ALA A 28 -17.24 -12.79 15.79
CA ALA A 28 -15.88 -12.58 16.30
C ALA A 28 -14.78 -13.46 15.64
N ASN A 29 -15.00 -13.93 14.42
CA ASN A 29 -14.00 -14.72 13.68
C ASN A 29 -12.96 -13.79 13.04
N SER A 30 -11.68 -14.03 13.34
CA SER A 30 -10.57 -13.24 12.82
C SER A 30 -9.68 -14.08 11.91
N TRP A 31 -9.37 -13.56 10.72
CA TRP A 31 -8.32 -14.10 9.84
C TRP A 31 -6.91 -13.90 10.40
N PHE A 32 -6.72 -12.94 11.30
CA PHE A 32 -5.42 -12.60 11.85
C PHE A 32 -5.36 -12.94 13.33
N THR A 33 -4.40 -13.78 13.69
CA THR A 33 -4.01 -14.00 15.09
C THR A 33 -3.43 -12.71 15.69
N SER A 34 -3.49 -12.56 17.01
CA SER A 34 -2.93 -11.40 17.73
C SER A 34 -1.46 -11.12 17.38
N ILE A 35 -0.66 -12.17 17.11
CA ILE A 35 0.75 -12.00 16.71
C ILE A 35 0.88 -11.35 15.33
N HIS A 36 0.03 -11.73 14.38
CA HIS A 36 -0.02 -11.16 13.03
C HIS A 36 -0.43 -9.68 13.08
N PHE A 37 -1.39 -9.32 13.96
CA PHE A 37 -1.79 -7.94 14.20
C PHE A 37 -0.63 -7.08 14.74
N THR A 38 0.08 -7.59 15.74
CA THR A 38 1.21 -6.90 16.36
C THR A 38 2.37 -6.74 15.39
N LEU A 39 2.74 -7.79 14.66
CA LEU A 39 3.85 -7.76 13.70
C LEU A 39 3.57 -6.82 12.51
N TYR A 40 2.33 -6.80 12.03
CA TYR A 40 1.93 -5.86 10.98
C TYR A 40 2.15 -4.42 11.42
N ASN A 41 1.70 -4.06 12.62
CA ASN A 41 1.84 -2.69 13.13
C ASN A 41 3.27 -2.33 13.56
N LEU A 42 4.00 -3.27 14.17
CA LEU A 42 5.29 -3.02 14.80
C LEU A 42 6.48 -3.14 13.86
N THR A 43 6.47 -4.10 12.93
CA THR A 43 7.67 -4.45 12.15
C THR A 43 7.43 -4.21 10.67
N PHE A 44 6.37 -4.82 10.12
CA PHE A 44 6.20 -4.90 8.66
C PHE A 44 5.86 -3.57 8.01
N THR A 45 5.19 -2.69 8.76
CA THR A 45 4.66 -1.45 8.20
C THR A 45 5.14 -0.18 8.90
N SER A 46 5.69 -0.24 10.11
CA SER A 46 6.36 0.93 10.72
C SER A 46 7.72 1.17 10.06
N LEU A 47 8.48 0.09 9.81
CA LEU A 47 9.86 0.17 9.32
C LEU A 47 9.91 0.77 7.92
N THR A 48 9.04 0.34 6.99
CA THR A 48 8.97 0.92 5.64
C THR A 48 8.62 2.41 5.66
N ASN A 49 7.67 2.82 6.50
CA ASN A 49 7.24 4.23 6.58
C ASN A 49 8.27 5.11 7.30
N LEU A 50 9.01 4.55 8.27
CA LEU A 50 10.12 5.23 8.92
C LEU A 50 11.32 5.39 7.98
N LEU A 51 11.68 4.34 7.24
CA LEU A 51 12.71 4.40 6.21
C LEU A 51 12.34 5.44 5.14
N PHE A 52 11.09 5.45 4.68
CA PHE A 52 10.59 6.52 3.80
C PHE A 52 10.75 7.91 4.44
N GLY A 53 10.36 8.07 5.71
CA GLY A 53 10.49 9.36 6.40
C GLY A 53 11.91 9.85 6.61
N PHE A 54 12.88 8.96 6.82
CA PHE A 54 14.29 9.34 7.03
C PHE A 54 15.03 9.63 5.71
N PHE A 55 14.72 8.88 4.64
CA PHE A 55 15.47 8.97 3.39
C PHE A 55 14.86 9.90 2.34
N GLU A 56 13.57 10.23 2.44
CA GLU A 56 12.92 11.18 1.54
C GLU A 56 13.33 12.62 1.91
N LYS A 57 14.50 13.08 1.43
CA LYS A 57 14.82 14.51 1.42
C LYS A 57 13.80 15.21 0.54
N HIS A 58 12.85 15.91 1.14
CA HIS A 58 11.69 16.44 0.41
C HIS A 58 12.03 17.42 -0.73
N LEU A 59 13.21 18.04 -0.75
CA LEU A 59 13.77 18.78 -1.89
C LEU A 59 15.28 18.96 -1.67
N THR A 60 16.09 18.88 -2.72
CA THR A 60 17.47 19.42 -2.68
C THR A 60 17.37 20.94 -2.60
N ASP A 61 18.07 21.58 -1.65
CA ASP A 61 17.99 23.02 -1.37
C ASP A 61 18.14 23.90 -2.63
N GLU A 62 18.90 23.43 -3.62
CA GLU A 62 19.14 24.11 -4.89
C GLU A 62 17.87 24.30 -5.76
N GLN A 63 16.91 23.36 -5.73
CA GLN A 63 15.65 23.51 -6.47
C GLN A 63 14.65 24.42 -5.75
N LEU A 64 14.70 24.48 -4.42
CA LEU A 64 13.90 25.40 -3.61
C LEU A 64 14.32 26.86 -3.80
N LEU A 65 15.62 27.10 -3.96
CA LEU A 65 16.19 28.44 -4.17
C LEU A 65 15.83 29.03 -5.55
N GLN A 66 15.66 28.21 -6.59
CA GLN A 66 15.32 28.69 -7.94
C GLN A 66 13.85 29.17 -8.10
N HIS A 67 12.91 28.72 -7.26
CA HIS A 67 11.48 29.04 -7.41
C HIS A 67 10.78 29.34 -6.06
N PRO A 68 10.99 30.53 -5.46
CA PRO A 68 10.42 30.90 -4.15
C PRO A 68 8.88 30.90 -4.09
N ARG A 69 8.18 30.98 -5.24
CA ARG A 69 6.71 30.82 -5.29
C ARG A 69 6.23 29.40 -4.97
N LEU A 70 6.99 28.36 -5.31
CA LEU A 70 6.65 26.96 -5.00
C LEU A 70 6.76 26.67 -3.50
N TYR A 71 7.67 27.35 -2.80
CA TYR A 71 7.80 27.29 -1.35
C TYR A 71 6.54 27.84 -0.66
N ARG A 72 6.03 29.00 -1.10
CA ARG A 72 4.85 29.63 -0.48
C ARG A 72 3.57 28.80 -0.66
N LEU A 73 3.42 28.11 -1.79
CA LEU A 73 2.31 27.18 -2.05
C LEU A 73 2.38 25.90 -1.20
N THR A 74 3.59 25.37 -0.97
CA THR A 74 3.81 24.21 -0.10
C THR A 74 3.60 24.56 1.38
N VAL A 75 3.97 25.78 1.78
CA VAL A 75 3.85 26.29 3.17
C VAL A 75 2.42 26.70 3.53
N GLN A 76 1.61 27.20 2.59
CA GLN A 76 0.23 27.66 2.86
C GLN A 76 -0.84 26.56 2.84
N HIS A 77 -0.66 25.47 3.59
CA HIS A 77 -1.75 24.53 3.94
C HIS A 77 -2.31 23.61 2.84
N ALA A 78 -1.52 23.21 1.83
CA ALA A 78 -1.98 22.22 0.86
C ALA A 78 -1.99 20.76 1.39
N ASN A 79 -1.11 20.41 2.33
CA ASN A 79 -0.84 19.01 2.71
C ASN A 79 -1.57 18.52 3.99
N LEU A 80 -2.28 19.41 4.70
CA LEU A 80 -2.91 19.15 6.01
C LEU A 80 -4.42 19.46 6.04
N ARG A 81 -5.03 19.73 4.89
CA ARG A 81 -6.48 19.92 4.84
C ARG A 81 -7.15 18.60 5.23
N VAL A 82 -8.08 18.63 6.18
CA VAL A 82 -8.82 17.44 6.66
C VAL A 82 -9.41 16.65 5.49
N TRP A 83 -9.85 17.35 4.44
CA TRP A 83 -10.30 16.77 3.18
C TRP A 83 -9.28 15.82 2.52
N TYR A 84 -8.01 16.21 2.49
CA TYR A 84 -6.94 15.39 1.92
C TYR A 84 -6.76 14.09 2.73
N ILE A 85 -6.71 14.20 4.06
CA ILE A 85 -6.62 13.03 4.95
C ILE A 85 -7.81 12.09 4.72
N PHE A 86 -9.02 12.63 4.58
CA PHE A 86 -10.21 11.83 4.29
C PHE A 86 -10.11 11.06 2.97
N LEU A 87 -9.57 11.67 1.90
CA LEU A 87 -9.33 10.97 0.64
C LEU A 87 -8.32 9.82 0.78
N TRP A 88 -7.26 9.99 1.57
CA TRP A 88 -6.30 8.92 1.85
C TRP A 88 -6.91 7.77 2.67
N ILE A 89 -7.81 8.09 3.60
CA ILE A 89 -8.57 7.08 4.34
C ILE A 89 -9.48 6.31 3.38
N LEU A 90 -10.23 7.00 2.52
CA LEU A 90 -11.13 6.37 1.55
C LEU A 90 -10.36 5.46 0.56
N ASP A 91 -9.20 5.91 0.10
CA ASP A 91 -8.32 5.12 -0.76
C ASP A 91 -7.77 3.88 -0.03
N GLY A 92 -7.45 3.98 1.27
CA GLY A 92 -7.09 2.82 2.09
C GLY A 92 -8.25 1.84 2.28
N VAL A 93 -9.49 2.35 2.45
CA VAL A 93 -10.71 1.51 2.50
C VAL A 93 -10.90 0.78 1.18
N TRP A 94 -10.74 1.47 0.05
CA TRP A 94 -10.78 0.84 -1.28
C TRP A 94 -9.75 -0.27 -1.40
N GLN A 95 -8.50 0.00 -1.03
CA GLN A 95 -7.42 -0.97 -1.11
C GLN A 95 -7.73 -2.22 -0.27
N GLY A 96 -8.23 -2.03 0.96
CA GLY A 96 -8.62 -3.12 1.85
C GLY A 96 -9.77 -3.95 1.27
N LEU A 97 -10.79 -3.30 0.71
CA LEU A 97 -11.92 -3.97 0.07
C LEU A 97 -11.46 -4.81 -1.13
N VAL A 98 -10.65 -4.24 -2.02
CA VAL A 98 -10.15 -4.97 -3.21
C VAL A 98 -9.36 -6.20 -2.80
N ILE A 99 -8.48 -6.10 -1.79
CA ILE A 99 -7.71 -7.25 -1.33
C ILE A 99 -8.62 -8.32 -0.73
N PHE A 100 -9.58 -7.95 0.12
CA PHE A 100 -10.54 -8.88 0.69
C PHE A 100 -11.34 -9.61 -0.40
N TYR A 101 -11.94 -8.87 -1.33
CA TYR A 101 -12.72 -9.46 -2.41
C TYR A 101 -11.87 -10.29 -3.35
N SER A 102 -10.62 -9.90 -3.61
CA SER A 102 -9.72 -10.70 -4.44
C SER A 102 -9.42 -12.04 -3.79
N VAL A 103 -9.11 -12.07 -2.48
CA VAL A 103 -8.93 -13.33 -1.76
C VAL A 103 -10.23 -14.14 -1.75
N TYR A 104 -11.37 -13.50 -1.50
CA TYR A 104 -12.65 -14.19 -1.47
C TYR A 104 -13.04 -14.80 -2.83
N PHE A 105 -12.96 -14.05 -3.92
CA PHE A 105 -13.36 -14.53 -5.24
C PHE A 105 -12.36 -15.50 -5.86
N PHE A 106 -11.06 -15.25 -5.72
CA PHE A 106 -10.04 -16.05 -6.40
C PHE A 106 -9.53 -17.24 -5.57
N LEU A 107 -9.53 -17.14 -4.24
CA LEU A 107 -8.98 -18.19 -3.37
C LEU A 107 -10.07 -18.97 -2.63
N ALA A 108 -11.15 -18.32 -2.18
CA ALA A 108 -12.23 -18.98 -1.44
C ALA A 108 -13.29 -19.65 -2.35
N GLY A 109 -13.18 -19.49 -3.67
CA GLY A 109 -13.86 -20.27 -4.72
C GLY A 109 -15.24 -20.83 -4.37
N ASN A 110 -16.30 -20.05 -4.63
CA ASN A 110 -17.63 -20.63 -4.78
C ASN A 110 -17.64 -21.58 -5.99
N GLU A 111 -18.46 -22.63 -6.00
CA GLU A 111 -18.45 -23.85 -6.85
C GLU A 111 -18.26 -23.70 -8.39
N GLY A 112 -18.09 -22.50 -8.94
CA GLY A 112 -17.86 -22.25 -10.36
C GLY A 112 -16.61 -21.44 -10.74
N HIS A 113 -15.76 -21.00 -9.80
CA HIS A 113 -14.56 -20.21 -10.11
C HIS A 113 -13.31 -20.86 -9.51
N MET A 114 -12.38 -21.20 -10.40
CA MET A 114 -11.11 -21.92 -10.21
C MET A 114 -10.63 -21.98 -8.74
N SER A 115 -11.03 -23.04 -8.03
CA SER A 115 -10.48 -23.37 -6.72
C SER A 115 -8.96 -23.43 -6.84
N ALA A 116 -8.23 -22.83 -5.91
CA ALA A 116 -6.77 -22.90 -5.95
C ALA A 116 -6.30 -24.35 -5.82
N ILE A 117 -5.92 -24.95 -6.95
CA ILE A 117 -5.35 -26.28 -7.03
C ILE A 117 -3.93 -26.17 -6.46
N PHE A 118 -3.68 -26.83 -5.33
CA PHE A 118 -2.33 -27.02 -4.82
C PHE A 118 -1.62 -28.07 -5.69
N LEU A 119 -0.37 -27.81 -6.10
CA LEU A 119 0.47 -28.77 -6.84
C LEU A 119 1.01 -29.89 -5.93
N THR A 120 0.18 -30.39 -5.02
CA THR A 120 0.52 -31.45 -4.07
C THR A 120 -0.10 -32.78 -4.54
N LEU A 121 0.75 -33.80 -4.70
CA LEU A 121 0.40 -35.15 -5.14
C LEU A 121 -0.49 -35.95 -4.15
N ASP A 122 -0.79 -35.39 -2.97
CA ASP A 122 -1.63 -36.01 -1.95
C ASP A 122 -2.97 -35.29 -1.80
N ALA A 123 -4.05 -35.98 -2.20
CA ALA A 123 -5.45 -35.58 -2.00
C ALA A 123 -5.91 -35.79 -0.54
N SER A 124 -5.10 -35.40 0.45
CA SER A 124 -5.51 -35.42 1.85
C SER A 124 -6.54 -34.30 2.11
N PRO A 125 -7.57 -34.52 2.96
CA PRO A 125 -8.57 -33.50 3.31
C PRO A 125 -7.98 -32.24 3.98
N ARG A 126 -6.68 -32.27 4.35
CA ARG A 126 -5.88 -31.13 4.84
C ARG A 126 -5.27 -30.25 3.72
N ASN A 127 -5.54 -30.57 2.46
CA ASN A 127 -5.15 -29.78 1.28
C ASN A 127 -6.33 -29.01 0.68
N GLN A 128 -7.43 -28.86 1.43
CA GLN A 128 -8.51 -27.96 1.03
C GLN A 128 -8.21 -26.52 1.47
N PHE A 129 -8.68 -25.56 0.70
CA PHE A 129 -8.49 -24.14 0.99
C PHE A 129 -9.33 -23.77 2.23
N ASP A 130 -8.67 -23.65 3.37
CA ASP A 130 -9.31 -23.39 4.66
C ASP A 130 -9.33 -21.88 4.99
N PHE A 131 -10.18 -21.48 5.94
CA PHE A 131 -10.33 -20.12 6.43
C PHE A 131 -8.99 -19.48 6.84
N THR A 132 -8.12 -20.26 7.47
CA THR A 132 -6.75 -19.87 7.84
C THR A 132 -5.90 -19.52 6.62
N LEU A 133 -5.96 -20.31 5.53
CA LEU A 133 -5.15 -20.04 4.33
C LEU A 133 -5.58 -18.76 3.63
N CYS A 134 -6.89 -18.47 3.62
CA CYS A 134 -7.39 -17.18 3.14
C CYS A 134 -6.83 -16.01 3.96
N GLY A 135 -6.78 -16.14 5.29
CA GLY A 135 -6.18 -15.15 6.17
C GLY A 135 -4.70 -14.91 5.90
N CYS A 136 -3.91 -15.99 5.75
CA CYS A 136 -2.50 -15.89 5.38
C CYS A 136 -2.28 -15.22 4.02
N ALA A 137 -3.08 -15.56 3.01
CA ALA A 137 -2.99 -14.96 1.69
C ALA A 137 -3.34 -13.46 1.72
N CYS A 138 -4.40 -13.10 2.44
CA CYS A 138 -4.77 -11.71 2.66
C CYS A 138 -3.62 -10.92 3.31
N LEU A 139 -2.95 -11.49 4.32
CA LEU A 139 -1.83 -10.84 5.00
C LEU A 139 -0.68 -10.53 4.04
N VAL A 140 -0.27 -11.51 3.22
CA VAL A 140 0.82 -11.34 2.26
C VAL A 140 0.44 -10.30 1.20
N TYR A 141 -0.79 -10.32 0.70
CA TYR A 141 -1.25 -9.31 -0.25
C TYR A 141 -1.29 -7.90 0.32
N VAL A 142 -1.74 -7.70 1.56
CA VAL A 142 -1.71 -6.38 2.20
C VAL A 142 -0.27 -5.88 2.32
N ILE A 143 0.67 -6.71 2.77
CA ILE A 143 2.07 -6.30 2.93
C ILE A 143 2.69 -5.90 1.58
N ILE A 144 2.52 -6.72 0.54
CA ILE A 144 3.08 -6.42 -0.78
C ILE A 144 2.41 -5.18 -1.38
N SER A 145 1.08 -5.07 -1.28
CA SER A 145 0.33 -3.92 -1.80
C SER A 145 0.75 -2.61 -1.15
N VAL A 146 0.97 -2.61 0.16
CA VAL A 146 1.43 -1.41 0.89
C VAL A 146 2.88 -1.06 0.53
N ASN A 147 3.78 -2.04 0.41
CA ASN A 147 5.17 -1.78 0.00
C ASN A 147 5.25 -1.20 -1.42
N ILE A 148 4.49 -1.76 -2.37
CA ILE A 148 4.38 -1.22 -3.73
C ILE A 148 3.77 0.18 -3.72
N ARG A 149 2.76 0.43 -2.89
CA ARG A 149 2.16 1.76 -2.75
C ARG A 149 3.17 2.80 -2.27
N THR A 150 3.98 2.46 -1.27
CA THR A 150 5.04 3.35 -0.78
C THR A 150 6.08 3.60 -1.86
N MET A 151 6.51 2.55 -2.58
CA MET A 151 7.44 2.67 -3.70
C MET A 151 6.89 3.59 -4.81
N LEU A 152 5.59 3.50 -5.10
CA LEU A 152 4.95 4.41 -6.05
C LEU A 152 5.01 5.85 -5.54
N HIS A 153 4.75 6.14 -4.28
CA HIS A 153 4.66 7.54 -3.84
C HIS A 153 6.04 8.25 -3.73
N THR A 154 7.13 7.49 -3.63
CA THR A 154 8.50 8.01 -3.67
C THR A 154 8.78 8.77 -4.97
N ARG A 155 9.35 9.98 -4.83
CA ARG A 155 9.84 10.77 -5.96
C ARG A 155 11.31 10.50 -6.28
N ASP A 156 12.14 10.29 -5.26
CA ASP A 156 13.57 10.10 -5.43
C ASP A 156 13.95 8.63 -5.23
N PHE A 157 14.29 7.96 -6.34
CA PHE A 157 14.79 6.59 -6.31
C PHE A 157 16.24 6.54 -5.81
N ASN A 158 16.44 6.77 -4.52
CA ASN A 158 17.73 6.57 -3.89
C ASN A 158 18.00 5.06 -3.75
N VAL A 159 19.20 4.61 -4.11
CA VAL A 159 19.61 3.20 -4.03
C VAL A 159 19.40 2.65 -2.62
N LEU A 160 19.70 3.45 -1.59
CA LEU A 160 19.52 3.06 -0.19
C LEU A 160 18.04 2.86 0.18
N PHE A 161 17.13 3.63 -0.41
CA PHE A 161 15.69 3.48 -0.20
C PHE A 161 15.17 2.20 -0.88
N ILE A 162 15.62 1.90 -2.09
CA ILE A 162 15.28 0.65 -2.80
C ILE A 162 15.79 -0.55 -2.01
N VAL A 163 17.04 -0.51 -1.53
CA VAL A 163 17.61 -1.57 -0.69
C VAL A 163 16.83 -1.73 0.61
N GLY A 164 16.46 -0.63 1.28
CA GLY A 164 15.62 -0.66 2.48
C GLY A 164 14.23 -1.27 2.25
N LEU A 165 13.59 -0.97 1.11
CA LEU A 165 12.32 -1.57 0.70
C LEU A 165 12.46 -3.08 0.45
N VAL A 166 13.51 -3.50 -0.25
CA VAL A 166 13.77 -4.92 -0.53
C VAL A 166 14.07 -5.69 0.76
N ILE A 167 14.92 -5.14 1.63
CA ILE A 167 15.21 -5.73 2.95
C ILE A 167 13.92 -5.87 3.76
N THR A 168 13.05 -4.87 3.73
CA THR A 168 11.78 -4.95 4.47
C THR A 168 10.82 -5.95 3.84
N ALA A 169 10.69 -6.01 2.52
CA ALA A 169 9.85 -7.00 1.85
C ALA A 169 10.32 -8.44 2.10
N VAL A 170 11.63 -8.70 1.97
CA VAL A 170 12.25 -10.01 2.24
C VAL A 170 12.19 -10.33 3.72
N GLY A 171 12.48 -9.36 4.60
CA GLY A 171 12.40 -9.51 6.04
C GLY A 171 10.99 -9.84 6.51
N ASN A 172 9.96 -9.24 5.91
CA ASN A 172 8.57 -9.53 6.21
C ASN A 172 8.21 -10.97 5.84
N LEU A 173 8.59 -11.42 4.64
CA LEU A 173 8.39 -12.81 4.21
C LEU A 173 9.17 -13.80 5.08
N ALA A 174 10.41 -13.47 5.46
CA ALA A 174 11.24 -14.30 6.32
C ALA A 174 10.63 -14.44 7.72
N ILE A 175 10.12 -13.36 8.31
CA ILE A 175 9.46 -13.39 9.62
C ILE A 175 8.20 -14.27 9.56
N LEU A 176 7.40 -14.18 8.49
CA LEU A 176 6.26 -15.08 8.30
C LEU A 176 6.68 -16.55 8.19
N MET A 177 7.79 -16.83 7.50
CA MET A 177 8.40 -18.15 7.41
C MET A 177 9.05 -18.64 8.71
N ILE A 178 9.42 -17.75 9.62
CA ILE A 178 9.95 -18.09 10.95
C ILE A 178 8.82 -18.40 11.92
N ILE A 179 7.70 -17.65 11.87
CA ILE A 179 6.57 -17.85 12.78
C ILE A 179 6.00 -19.27 12.67
N GLN A 180 5.89 -19.81 11.46
CA GLN A 180 5.43 -21.20 11.26
C GLN A 180 6.31 -22.27 11.95
N LEU A 181 7.58 -21.97 12.26
CA LEU A 181 8.47 -22.90 12.99
C LEU A 181 8.18 -22.91 14.50
N PHE A 182 7.61 -21.82 15.02
CA PHE A 182 7.23 -21.67 16.43
C PHE A 182 5.78 -22.08 16.70
N VAL A 183 4.98 -22.26 15.65
CA VAL A 183 3.60 -22.76 15.75
C VAL A 183 3.63 -24.26 16.03
N GLN A 184 2.93 -24.70 17.09
CA GLN A 184 2.84 -26.12 17.41
C GLN A 184 2.11 -26.91 16.31
N PRO A 185 2.50 -28.18 16.04
CA PRO A 185 1.99 -28.98 14.91
C PRO A 185 0.47 -29.23 14.89
N TRP A 186 -0.19 -29.01 16.03
CA TRP A 186 -1.63 -29.23 16.23
C TRP A 186 -2.49 -28.04 15.80
N HIS A 187 -1.89 -26.87 15.57
CA HIS A 187 -2.61 -25.69 15.08
C HIS A 187 -2.72 -25.72 13.54
N GLY A 188 -3.91 -25.35 13.02
CA GLY A 188 -4.19 -25.31 11.57
C GLY A 188 -3.31 -24.36 10.76
N GLU A 189 -2.55 -23.49 11.44
CA GLU A 189 -1.57 -22.56 10.88
C GLU A 189 -0.24 -23.24 10.47
N PHE A 190 -0.05 -24.52 10.82
CA PHE A 190 1.17 -25.26 10.54
C PHE A 190 1.36 -25.51 9.03
N TYR A 191 2.46 -25.00 8.47
CA TYR A 191 2.82 -25.05 7.04
C TYR A 191 1.91 -24.27 6.06
N SER A 192 1.01 -23.42 6.55
CA SER A 192 0.07 -22.67 5.68
C SER A 192 0.77 -21.78 4.65
N TYR A 193 1.86 -21.09 5.02
CA TYR A 193 2.61 -20.23 4.11
C TYR A 193 3.37 -21.00 3.02
N ILE A 194 3.93 -22.17 3.35
CA ILE A 194 4.64 -23.02 2.38
C ILE A 194 3.63 -23.63 1.38
N LYS A 195 2.47 -24.09 1.86
CA LYS A 195 1.38 -24.57 1.00
C LYS A 195 0.87 -23.47 0.08
N LEU A 196 0.72 -22.25 0.60
CA LEU A 196 0.30 -21.10 -0.18
C LEU A 196 1.32 -20.73 -1.26
N ALA A 197 2.61 -20.79 -0.96
CA ALA A 197 3.68 -20.53 -1.93
C ALA A 197 3.73 -21.57 -3.07
N GLN A 198 3.28 -22.81 -2.81
CA GLN A 198 3.17 -23.87 -3.81
C GLN A 198 1.92 -23.77 -4.69
N SER A 199 0.98 -22.86 -4.37
CA SER A 199 -0.22 -22.65 -5.16
C SER A 199 0.06 -21.71 -6.35
N PRO A 200 -0.09 -22.17 -7.61
CA PRO A 200 0.07 -21.30 -8.78
C PRO A 200 -1.01 -20.21 -8.84
N THR A 201 -2.21 -20.50 -8.31
CA THR A 201 -3.33 -19.56 -8.25
C THR A 201 -2.95 -18.33 -7.44
N PHE A 202 -2.30 -18.52 -6.29
CA PHE A 202 -1.83 -17.42 -5.45
C PHE A 202 -0.90 -16.44 -6.18
N TRP A 203 -0.02 -16.96 -7.05
CA TRP A 203 0.93 -16.15 -7.82
C TRP A 203 0.27 -15.41 -8.98
N LEU A 204 -0.77 -15.97 -9.60
CA LEU A 204 -1.50 -15.32 -10.68
C LEU A 204 -2.43 -14.23 -10.17
N THR A 205 -3.04 -14.43 -9.00
CA THR A 205 -3.98 -13.49 -8.39
C THR A 205 -3.27 -12.31 -7.74
N LEU A 206 -2.00 -12.49 -7.34
CA LEU A 206 -1.16 -11.43 -6.77
C LEU A 206 -1.04 -10.19 -7.68
N PRO A 207 -0.53 -10.26 -8.92
CA PRO A 207 -0.40 -9.08 -9.79
C PRO A 207 -1.75 -8.46 -10.12
N ILE A 208 -2.80 -9.27 -10.34
CA ILE A 208 -4.15 -8.79 -10.62
C ILE A 208 -4.67 -7.95 -9.44
N THR A 209 -4.52 -8.46 -8.23
CA THR A 209 -4.92 -7.77 -7.00
C THR A 209 -4.12 -6.48 -6.83
N LEU A 210 -2.79 -6.52 -7.04
CA LEU A 210 -1.94 -5.32 -6.94
C LEU A 210 -2.33 -4.23 -7.93
N LEU A 211 -2.62 -4.60 -9.17
CA LEU A 211 -3.06 -3.65 -10.19
C LEU A 211 -4.38 -3.01 -9.78
N MET A 212 -5.40 -3.81 -9.45
CA MET A 212 -6.72 -3.31 -9.05
C MET A 212 -6.66 -2.44 -7.79
N ALA A 213 -5.85 -2.84 -6.81
CA ALA A 213 -5.65 -2.09 -5.57
C ALA A 213 -4.86 -0.78 -5.80
N GLY A 214 -3.95 -0.76 -6.78
CA GLY A 214 -3.12 0.40 -7.11
C GLY A 214 -3.78 1.45 -8.01
N LEU A 215 -4.79 1.06 -8.79
CA LEU A 215 -5.45 1.91 -9.80
C LEU A 215 -5.89 3.30 -9.29
N PRO A 216 -6.65 3.44 -8.19
CA PRO A 216 -7.19 4.75 -7.80
C PRO A 216 -6.10 5.75 -7.49
N GLY A 217 -5.06 5.34 -6.76
CA GLY A 217 -3.97 6.28 -6.50
C GLY A 217 -3.00 6.50 -7.64
N LEU A 218 -2.89 5.57 -8.59
CA LEU A 218 -2.19 5.85 -9.85
C LEU A 218 -2.91 6.97 -10.60
N ILE A 219 -4.24 6.89 -10.72
CA ILE A 219 -5.06 7.93 -11.33
C ILE A 219 -4.91 9.25 -10.59
N TRP A 220 -5.01 9.24 -9.25
CA TRP A 220 -4.84 10.43 -8.43
C TRP A 220 -3.46 11.07 -8.60
N ARG A 221 -2.40 10.26 -8.65
CA ARG A 221 -1.03 10.74 -8.84
C ARG A 221 -0.85 11.38 -10.21
N ILE A 222 -1.32 10.72 -11.27
CA ILE A 222 -1.25 11.25 -12.64
C ILE A 222 -1.99 12.58 -12.74
N TYR A 223 -3.18 12.67 -12.14
CA TYR A 223 -3.96 13.91 -12.10
C TYR A 223 -3.22 15.03 -11.36
N SER A 224 -2.64 14.73 -10.20
CA SER A 224 -1.86 15.68 -9.39
C SER A 224 -0.61 16.18 -10.13
N ASP A 225 0.14 15.28 -10.77
CA ASP A 225 1.34 15.65 -11.54
C ASP A 225 0.98 16.48 -12.79
N TYR A 226 -0.15 16.16 -13.45
CA TYR A 226 -0.66 16.98 -14.55
C TYR A 226 -1.03 18.39 -14.09
N TRP A 227 -1.73 18.49 -12.96
CA TRP A 227 -2.10 19.77 -12.37
C TRP A 227 -0.88 20.62 -11.99
N TRP A 228 0.16 20.01 -11.40
CA TRP A 228 1.39 20.72 -11.04
C TRP A 228 2.17 21.20 -12.26
N LYS A 229 2.25 20.38 -13.32
CA LYS A 229 2.87 20.78 -14.60
C LYS A 229 2.17 21.97 -15.24
N ASP A 230 0.83 22.02 -15.19
CA ASP A 230 0.07 23.16 -15.71
C ASP A 230 0.35 24.44 -14.92
N GLN A 231 0.39 24.36 -13.58
CA GLN A 231 0.73 25.51 -12.73
C GLN A 231 2.14 26.04 -13.00
N MET A 232 3.13 25.16 -13.15
CA MET A 232 4.50 25.56 -13.50
C MET A 232 4.57 26.24 -14.88
N ARG A 233 3.82 25.74 -15.87
CA ARG A 233 3.73 26.35 -17.20
C ARG A 233 3.12 27.74 -17.16
N ARG A 234 2.05 27.94 -16.38
CA ARG A 234 1.43 29.26 -16.16
C ARG A 234 2.37 30.24 -15.45
N ALA A 235 3.10 29.77 -14.44
CA ALA A 235 4.08 30.58 -13.72
C ALA A 235 5.23 31.04 -14.62
N SER A 236 5.77 30.15 -15.46
CA SER A 236 6.81 30.47 -16.46
C SER A 236 6.31 31.49 -17.48
N LYS A 237 5.09 31.33 -18.02
CA LYS A 237 4.48 32.27 -18.96
C LYS A 237 4.30 33.67 -18.37
N ASN A 238 3.91 33.77 -17.09
CA ASN A 238 3.74 35.04 -16.40
C ASN A 238 5.07 35.73 -16.05
N SER A 239 6.17 34.96 -15.94
CA SER A 239 7.52 35.52 -15.70
C SER A 239 8.22 35.95 -16.99
N ALA A 240 7.77 35.45 -18.14
CA ALA A 240 8.27 35.81 -19.48
C ALA A 240 7.45 36.95 -20.14
N ALA A 241 6.37 37.42 -19.51
CA ALA A 241 5.71 38.64 -19.93
C ALA A 241 6.64 39.82 -19.61
N PRO A 242 7.03 40.67 -20.59
CA PRO A 242 7.86 41.82 -20.30
C PRO A 242 7.15 42.70 -19.29
N CYS A 243 7.88 43.12 -18.25
CA CYS A 243 7.46 44.21 -17.37
C CYS A 243 7.06 45.37 -18.29
N VAL A 244 5.76 45.63 -18.42
CA VAL A 244 5.28 46.85 -19.05
C VAL A 244 5.81 47.96 -18.16
N SER A 245 6.88 48.60 -18.61
CA SER A 245 7.38 49.86 -18.08
C SER A 245 6.21 50.82 -18.12
N ILE A 246 5.58 51.05 -16.96
CA ILE A 246 4.71 52.19 -16.75
C ILE A 246 5.66 53.39 -16.77
N ASN A 247 6.00 53.84 -17.98
CA ASN A 247 6.51 55.18 -18.20
C ASN A 247 5.32 56.11 -17.95
N HIS A 248 5.15 56.53 -16.70
CA HIS A 248 4.46 57.79 -16.43
C HIS A 248 5.43 58.90 -16.83
N GLU A 249 5.46 59.20 -18.13
CA GLU A 249 5.98 60.47 -18.61
C GLU A 249 5.05 61.58 -18.12
N ILE A 250 5.71 62.59 -17.58
CA ILE A 250 5.23 63.87 -17.11
C ILE A 250 4.55 64.59 -18.28
N THR A 251 3.32 65.05 -18.09
CA THR A 251 2.86 66.35 -18.63
C THR A 251 1.66 66.83 -17.85
#